data_AF-A0A431KVJ0-F1
#
_entry.id   AF-A0A431KVJ0-F1
#
_cell.length_a   1.000
_cell.length_b   1.000
_cell.length_c   1.000
_cell.angle_alpha   90.00
_cell.angle_beta   90.00
_cell.angle_gamma   90.00
#
_symmetry.space_group_name_H-M   'P 1'
#
loop_
_entity.id
_entity.type
_entity.pdbx_description
1 polymer ?
#
loop_
_entity_poly.entity_id
_entity_poly.type
_entity_poly.pdbx_seq_one_letter_code
_entity_poly.pdbx_strand_id
1 'polypeptide(L)'
;MSTASSTVDMKGSVRLYPIYRTKLGEAIFPGDNVFTLELRGFFNELLAVHFEEGGLPGVEAFGASLAKFTPRSIDEAPVEWKDTVLKRWIHEQRPFLAQSMYDYLVLGGYQARVEVQTALLDEMLAAGLEIEGVQQLREQLAFAGDWHAALLSLGLKGRPMGIRFLAGGVADRGPIKQALSKAGFTRAQSASFLAGI
;
A
#
# COMPACT_ATOMS: atom_id res chain seq x y z
N MET A 1 55.66 25.22 -23.75
CA MET A 1 54.21 25.04 -23.86
C MET A 1 53.76 24.24 -22.65
N SER A 2 53.09 24.90 -21.70
CA SER A 2 52.65 24.28 -20.44
C SER A 2 51.19 23.82 -20.62
N THR A 3 50.94 22.52 -20.51
CA THR A 3 49.60 21.93 -20.53
C THR A 3 48.97 22.10 -19.15
N ALA A 4 48.00 23.00 -19.05
CA ALA A 4 47.15 23.11 -17.87
C ALA A 4 46.26 21.87 -17.76
N SER A 5 46.50 21.05 -16.74
CA SER A 5 45.62 19.96 -16.34
C SER A 5 44.42 20.57 -15.59
N SER A 6 43.27 20.67 -16.25
CA SER A 6 42.01 21.05 -15.61
C SER A 6 41.48 19.87 -14.79
N THR A 7 41.74 19.87 -13.49
CA THR A 7 41.00 19.04 -12.53
C THR A 7 39.56 19.50 -12.49
N VAL A 8 38.65 18.70 -13.03
CA VAL A 8 37.21 18.89 -12.86
C VAL A 8 36.88 18.53 -11.43
N ASP A 9 36.65 19.55 -10.60
CA ASP A 9 36.16 19.41 -9.24
C ASP A 9 34.69 18.99 -9.30
N MET A 10 34.42 17.68 -9.34
CA MET A 10 33.06 17.14 -9.27
C MET A 10 32.53 17.31 -7.84
N LYS A 11 31.99 18.48 -7.53
CA LYS A 11 31.16 18.69 -6.34
C LYS A 11 29.86 17.92 -6.49
N GLY A 12 29.85 16.67 -6.04
CA GLY A 12 28.62 15.92 -5.85
C GLY A 12 27.77 16.57 -4.76
N SER A 13 26.52 16.89 -5.06
CA SER A 13 25.53 17.27 -4.04
C SER A 13 24.60 16.09 -3.79
N VAL A 14 24.41 15.73 -2.52
CA VAL A 14 23.47 14.67 -2.13
C VAL A 14 22.19 15.34 -1.64
N ARG A 15 21.07 15.04 -2.31
CA ARG A 15 19.73 15.43 -1.84
C ARG A 15 19.05 14.22 -1.21
N LEU A 16 18.49 14.43 -0.03
CA LEU A 16 17.74 13.41 0.70
C LEU A 16 16.25 13.73 0.58
N TYR A 17 15.48 12.75 0.09
CA TYR A 17 14.03 12.85 -0.02
C TYR A 17 13.36 12.01 1.07
N PRO A 18 12.18 12.43 1.58
CA PRO A 18 11.41 11.63 2.51
C PRO A 18 11.09 10.25 1.91
N ILE A 19 11.23 9.20 2.72
CA ILE A 19 10.86 7.84 2.30
C ILE A 19 9.45 7.55 2.80
N TYR A 20 8.52 7.46 1.87
CA TYR A 20 7.15 7.02 2.13
C TYR A 20 7.08 5.49 2.04
N ARG A 21 6.36 4.85 2.96
CA ARG A 21 6.10 3.41 2.94
C ARG A 21 4.62 3.15 3.12
N THR A 22 4.01 2.48 2.14
CA THR A 22 2.61 2.06 2.20
C THR A 22 2.49 0.57 1.91
N LYS A 23 1.47 -0.07 2.49
CA LYS A 23 1.17 -1.48 2.21
C LYS A 23 0.73 -1.69 0.76
N LEU A 24 0.01 -0.73 0.19
CA LEU A 24 -0.40 -0.79 -1.21
C LEU A 24 0.81 -0.76 -2.16
N GLY A 25 1.80 0.08 -1.89
CA GLY A 25 3.03 0.12 -2.70
C GLY A 25 3.84 -1.17 -2.59
N GLU A 26 3.94 -1.77 -1.39
CA GLU A 26 4.54 -3.10 -1.22
C GLU A 26 3.80 -4.18 -2.01
N ALA A 27 2.47 -4.11 -2.08
CA ALA A 27 1.65 -5.08 -2.80
C ALA A 27 1.72 -4.94 -4.33
N ILE A 28 1.70 -3.71 -4.85
CA ILE A 28 1.76 -3.44 -6.30
C ILE A 28 3.16 -3.68 -6.86
N PHE A 29 4.20 -3.37 -6.08
CA PHE A 29 5.59 -3.48 -6.51
C PHE A 29 6.37 -4.43 -5.59
N PRO A 30 6.15 -5.75 -5.62
CA PRO A 30 6.85 -6.69 -4.75
C PRO A 30 8.32 -6.88 -5.17
N GLY A 31 9.22 -7.06 -4.19
CA GLY A 31 10.65 -7.35 -4.41
C GLY A 31 11.60 -6.16 -4.22
N ASP A 32 12.91 -6.42 -4.32
CA ASP A 32 13.95 -5.48 -3.85
C ASP A 32 14.94 -5.05 -4.95
N ASN A 33 14.61 -5.26 -6.22
CA ASN A 33 15.45 -4.74 -7.30
C ASN A 33 15.33 -3.21 -7.39
N VAL A 34 16.40 -2.55 -7.85
CA VAL A 34 16.52 -1.08 -7.85
C VAL A 34 15.34 -0.41 -8.55
N PHE A 35 14.90 -0.93 -9.69
CA PHE A 35 13.78 -0.37 -10.46
C PHE A 35 12.45 -0.48 -9.69
N THR A 36 12.17 -1.65 -9.10
CA THR A 36 10.98 -1.86 -8.27
C THR A 36 11.00 -0.97 -7.03
N LEU A 37 12.15 -0.81 -6.36
CA LEU A 37 12.27 0.07 -5.19
C LEU A 37 12.05 1.53 -5.54
N GLU A 38 12.59 1.98 -6.68
CA GLU A 38 12.40 3.33 -7.22
C GLU A 38 10.91 3.60 -7.52
N LEU A 39 10.26 2.72 -8.28
CA LEU A 39 8.83 2.84 -8.60
C LEU A 39 7.95 2.77 -7.35
N ARG A 40 8.27 1.87 -6.41
CA ARG A 40 7.56 1.80 -5.11
C ARG A 40 7.71 3.11 -4.35
N GLY A 41 8.89 3.73 -4.38
CA GLY A 41 9.13 5.05 -3.80
C GLY A 41 8.22 6.12 -4.41
N PHE A 42 8.19 6.23 -5.74
CA PHE A 42 7.33 7.18 -6.44
C PHE A 42 5.85 6.95 -6.18
N PHE A 43 5.43 5.69 -6.14
CA PHE A 43 4.05 5.35 -5.84
C PHE A 43 3.67 5.67 -4.39
N ASN A 44 4.55 5.41 -3.43
CA ASN A 44 4.28 5.77 -2.04
C ASN A 44 4.23 7.28 -1.83
N GLU A 45 5.06 8.05 -2.54
CA GLU A 45 5.00 9.51 -2.55
C GLU A 45 3.69 10.01 -3.17
N LEU A 46 3.27 9.43 -4.31
CA LEU A 46 1.97 9.70 -4.92
C LEU A 46 0.83 9.49 -3.91
N LEU A 47 0.82 8.34 -3.22
CA LEU A 47 -0.23 8.04 -2.24
C LEU A 47 -0.21 9.00 -1.05
N ALA A 48 0.98 9.35 -0.55
CA ALA A 48 1.09 10.30 0.54
C ALA A 48 0.48 11.66 0.17
N VAL A 49 0.86 12.21 -0.98
CA VAL A 49 0.31 13.47 -1.50
C VAL A 49 -1.19 13.35 -1.73
N HIS A 50 -1.64 12.27 -2.38
CA HIS A 50 -3.06 12.03 -2.66
C HIS A 50 -3.91 12.04 -1.39
N PHE A 51 -3.49 11.35 -0.34
CA PHE A 51 -4.25 11.29 0.91
C PHE A 51 -4.11 12.56 1.75
N GLU A 52 -2.95 13.24 1.73
CA GLU A 52 -2.79 14.57 2.35
C GLU A 52 -3.76 15.60 1.75
N GLU A 53 -4.07 15.48 0.46
CA GLU A 53 -5.05 16.32 -0.25
C GLU A 53 -6.51 15.87 -0.06
N GLY A 54 -6.77 14.84 0.76
CA GLY A 54 -8.12 14.30 0.99
C GLY A 54 -8.64 13.42 -0.14
N GLY A 55 -7.75 12.89 -0.98
CA GLY A 55 -8.09 11.96 -2.05
C GLY A 55 -8.71 10.66 -1.53
N LEU A 56 -9.67 10.13 -2.30
CA LEU A 56 -10.35 8.87 -1.99
C LEU A 56 -9.60 7.68 -2.58
N PRO A 57 -9.59 6.53 -1.90
CA PRO A 57 -8.98 5.33 -2.45
C PRO A 57 -9.78 4.81 -3.66
N GLY A 58 -9.07 4.44 -4.73
CA GLY A 58 -9.70 3.85 -5.90
C GLY A 58 -8.91 4.05 -7.19
N VAL A 59 -9.18 3.20 -8.18
CA VAL A 59 -8.45 3.21 -9.46
C VAL A 59 -8.56 4.55 -10.17
N GLU A 60 -9.77 5.10 -10.27
CA GLU A 60 -10.02 6.37 -10.96
C GLU A 60 -9.34 7.53 -10.24
N ALA A 61 -9.48 7.60 -8.92
CA ALA A 61 -8.91 8.65 -8.09
C ALA A 61 -7.37 8.62 -8.12
N PHE A 62 -6.77 7.43 -7.97
CA PHE A 62 -5.32 7.28 -8.09
C PHE A 62 -4.81 7.57 -9.51
N GLY A 63 -5.56 7.17 -10.55
CA GLY A 63 -5.21 7.47 -11.94
C GLY A 63 -5.22 8.98 -12.21
N ALA A 64 -6.21 9.70 -11.69
CA ALA A 64 -6.29 11.15 -11.79
C ALA A 64 -5.13 11.85 -11.07
N SER A 65 -4.74 11.36 -9.89
CA SER A 65 -3.54 11.86 -9.18
C SER A 65 -2.26 11.56 -9.96
N LEU A 66 -2.09 10.35 -10.48
CA LEU A 66 -0.90 9.96 -11.24
C LEU A 66 -0.71 10.81 -12.51
N ALA A 67 -1.81 11.22 -13.16
CA ALA A 67 -1.76 12.05 -14.36
C ALA A 67 -1.12 13.43 -14.10
N LYS A 68 -1.30 13.98 -12.90
CA LYS A 68 -0.79 15.31 -12.48
C LYS A 68 0.51 15.22 -11.68
N PHE A 69 0.83 14.04 -11.17
CA PHE A 69 1.95 13.82 -10.28
C PHE A 69 3.30 13.78 -11.00
N THR A 70 4.30 14.39 -10.38
CA THR A 70 5.72 14.23 -10.70
C THR A 70 6.48 14.07 -9.39
N PRO A 71 7.26 12.98 -9.20
CA PRO A 71 8.03 12.78 -7.97
C PRO A 71 8.99 13.95 -7.72
N ARG A 72 9.19 14.33 -6.45
CA ARG A 72 10.12 15.42 -6.09
C ARG A 72 11.54 15.18 -6.59
N SER A 73 12.00 13.93 -6.59
CA SER A 73 13.33 13.59 -7.10
C SER A 73 13.52 13.88 -8.60
N ILE A 74 12.42 13.85 -9.37
CA ILE A 74 12.40 14.24 -10.79
C ILE A 74 12.15 15.75 -10.92
N ASP A 75 11.29 16.32 -10.08
CA ASP A 75 10.99 17.75 -10.12
C ASP A 75 12.20 18.62 -9.72
N GLU A 76 12.97 18.18 -8.75
CA GLU A 76 14.12 18.89 -8.22
C GLU A 76 15.47 18.42 -8.80
N ALA A 77 15.42 17.60 -9.86
CA ALA A 77 16.62 17.06 -10.49
C ALA A 77 17.56 18.20 -10.99
N PRO A 78 18.89 18.02 -10.88
CA PRO A 78 19.86 18.99 -11.41
C PRO A 78 19.62 19.29 -12.89
N VAL A 79 19.90 20.52 -13.30
CA VAL A 79 19.64 21.01 -14.67
C VAL A 79 20.27 20.11 -15.73
N GLU A 80 21.45 19.57 -15.45
CA GLU A 80 22.20 18.71 -16.38
C GLU A 80 21.50 17.37 -16.64
N TRP A 81 20.69 16.89 -15.69
CA TRP A 81 20.00 15.61 -15.75
C TRP A 81 18.49 15.73 -15.96
N LYS A 82 17.93 16.93 -15.76
CA LYS A 82 16.49 17.20 -15.74
C LYS A 82 15.75 16.63 -16.94
N ASP A 83 16.24 16.88 -18.14
CA ASP A 83 15.59 16.39 -19.37
C ASP A 83 15.60 14.85 -19.46
N THR A 84 16.71 14.23 -19.07
CA THR A 84 16.88 12.78 -19.12
C THR A 84 15.94 12.09 -18.13
N VAL A 85 15.92 12.55 -16.87
CA VAL A 85 15.06 11.96 -15.84
C VAL A 85 13.58 12.22 -16.13
N LEU A 86 13.25 13.40 -16.68
CA LEU A 86 11.86 13.73 -17.04
C LEU A 86 11.38 12.87 -18.21
N LYS A 87 12.22 12.62 -19.23
CA LYS A 87 11.88 11.69 -20.32
C LYS A 87 11.64 10.28 -19.80
N ARG A 88 12.54 9.76 -18.96
CA ARG A 88 12.38 8.44 -18.33
C ARG A 88 11.09 8.36 -17.50
N TRP A 89 10.78 9.42 -16.73
CA TRP A 89 9.53 9.50 -15.98
C TRP A 89 8.30 9.41 -16.89
N ILE A 90 8.24 10.28 -17.91
CA ILE A 90 7.06 10.43 -18.77
C ILE A 90 6.83 9.20 -19.64
N HIS A 91 7.89 8.61 -20.20
CA HIS A 91 7.79 7.59 -21.24
C HIS A 91 7.95 6.16 -20.73
N GLU A 92 8.55 5.95 -19.56
CA GLU A 92 8.82 4.61 -19.04
C GLU A 92 8.14 4.40 -17.67
N GLN A 93 8.51 5.20 -16.68
CA GLN A 93 8.16 4.92 -15.28
C GLN A 93 6.69 5.21 -14.98
N ARG A 94 6.14 6.36 -15.42
CA ARG A 94 4.74 6.71 -15.18
C ARG A 94 3.77 5.77 -15.92
N PRO A 95 3.99 5.40 -17.20
CA PRO A 95 3.19 4.37 -17.85
C PRO A 95 3.27 3.01 -17.14
N PHE A 96 4.47 2.60 -16.71
CA PHE A 96 4.63 1.34 -15.96
C PHE A 96 3.87 1.37 -14.63
N LEU A 97 3.91 2.50 -13.91
CA LEU A 97 3.12 2.72 -12.69
C LEU A 97 1.62 2.58 -12.95
N ALA A 98 1.12 3.26 -13.99
CA ALA A 98 -0.29 3.20 -14.37
C ALA A 98 -0.72 1.76 -14.70
N GLN A 99 0.10 1.03 -15.47
CA GLN A 99 -0.17 -0.37 -15.81
C GLN A 99 -0.17 -1.26 -14.55
N SER A 100 0.82 -1.11 -13.67
CA SER A 100 0.92 -1.92 -12.45
C SER A 100 -0.26 -1.69 -11.52
N MET A 101 -0.72 -0.44 -11.41
CA MET A 101 -1.95 -0.11 -10.66
C MET A 101 -3.18 -0.76 -11.29
N TYR A 102 -3.31 -0.69 -12.61
CA TYR A 102 -4.42 -1.32 -13.32
C TYR A 102 -4.41 -2.84 -13.14
N ASP A 103 -3.25 -3.48 -13.30
CA ASP A 103 -3.09 -4.92 -13.15
C ASP A 103 -3.45 -5.36 -11.72
N TYR A 104 -3.03 -4.63 -10.69
CA TYR A 104 -3.33 -5.00 -9.32
C TYR A 104 -4.78 -4.70 -8.89
N LEU A 105 -5.27 -3.50 -9.21
CA LEU A 105 -6.56 -3.02 -8.73
C LEU A 105 -7.74 -3.46 -9.59
N VAL A 106 -7.57 -3.54 -10.91
CA VAL A 106 -8.63 -3.95 -11.82
C VAL A 106 -8.52 -5.45 -12.09
N LEU A 107 -7.43 -5.90 -12.72
CA LEU A 107 -7.31 -7.30 -13.15
C LEU A 107 -7.08 -8.26 -11.97
N GLY A 108 -6.38 -7.81 -10.94
CA GLY A 108 -6.14 -8.57 -9.73
C GLY A 108 -7.39 -8.78 -8.87
N GLY A 109 -8.51 -8.12 -9.20
CA GLY A 109 -9.77 -8.28 -8.47
C GLY A 109 -9.76 -7.60 -7.09
N TYR A 110 -9.09 -6.45 -6.95
CA TYR A 110 -9.09 -5.69 -5.68
C TYR A 110 -10.51 -5.40 -5.19
N GLN A 111 -11.41 -5.01 -6.09
CA GLN A 111 -12.80 -4.74 -5.74
C GLN A 111 -13.49 -5.97 -5.12
N ALA A 112 -13.36 -7.13 -5.77
CA ALA A 112 -13.89 -8.39 -5.25
C ALA A 112 -13.25 -8.77 -3.90
N ARG A 113 -11.95 -8.51 -3.70
CA ARG A 113 -11.29 -8.73 -2.41
C ARG A 113 -11.86 -7.81 -1.32
N VAL A 114 -12.03 -6.52 -1.60
CA VAL A 114 -12.59 -5.54 -0.66
C VAL A 114 -14.04 -5.90 -0.29
N GLU A 115 -14.82 -6.40 -1.23
CA GLU A 115 -16.18 -6.90 -0.98
C GLU A 115 -16.18 -8.09 -0.02
N VAL A 116 -15.31 -9.10 -0.26
CA VAL A 116 -15.17 -10.26 0.64
C VAL A 116 -14.68 -9.83 2.03
N GLN A 117 -13.71 -8.92 2.11
CA GLN A 117 -13.21 -8.36 3.37
C GLN A 117 -14.32 -7.63 4.13
N THR A 118 -15.12 -6.84 3.42
CA THR A 118 -16.22 -6.07 4.02
C THR A 118 -17.29 -7.00 4.56
N ALA A 119 -17.73 -7.97 3.77
CA ALA A 119 -18.72 -8.95 4.19
C ALA A 119 -18.24 -9.76 5.42
N LEU A 120 -16.96 -10.14 5.46
CA LEU A 120 -16.38 -10.83 6.62
C LEU A 120 -16.48 -9.98 7.89
N LEU A 121 -16.06 -8.71 7.84
CA LEU A 121 -16.08 -7.84 9.01
C LEU A 121 -17.52 -7.56 9.46
N ASP A 122 -18.45 -7.39 8.52
CA ASP A 122 -19.86 -7.18 8.84
C ASP A 122 -20.48 -8.42 9.51
N GLU A 123 -20.17 -9.63 9.02
CA GLU A 123 -20.59 -10.88 9.66
C GLU A 123 -19.99 -11.05 11.07
N MET A 124 -18.73 -10.64 11.29
CA MET A 124 -18.11 -10.66 12.62
C MET A 124 -18.78 -9.69 13.60
N LEU A 125 -19.04 -8.45 13.16
CA LEU A 125 -19.76 -7.45 13.96
C LEU A 125 -21.17 -7.94 14.31
N ALA A 126 -21.89 -8.52 13.34
CA ALA A 126 -23.22 -9.10 13.55
C ALA A 126 -23.21 -10.29 14.52
N ALA A 127 -22.10 -11.03 14.59
CA ALA A 127 -21.89 -12.11 15.55
C ALA A 127 -21.52 -11.61 16.97
N GLY A 128 -21.48 -10.30 17.18
CA GLY A 128 -21.19 -9.67 18.47
C GLY A 128 -19.70 -9.47 18.75
N LEU A 129 -18.83 -9.60 17.75
CA LEU A 129 -17.43 -9.20 17.89
C LEU A 129 -17.32 -7.68 17.83
N GLU A 130 -16.80 -7.05 18.87
CA GLU A 130 -16.52 -5.62 18.85
C GLU A 130 -15.13 -5.37 18.23
N ILE A 131 -15.03 -4.38 17.33
CA ILE A 131 -13.77 -4.02 16.66
C ILE A 131 -13.50 -2.53 16.86
N GLU A 132 -12.59 -2.20 17.77
CA GLU A 132 -12.04 -0.85 17.88
C GLU A 132 -11.18 -0.57 16.65
N GLY A 133 -11.33 0.61 16.04
CA GLY A 133 -10.56 0.99 14.84
C GLY A 133 -10.98 0.27 13.56
N VAL A 134 -12.27 -0.10 13.41
CA VAL A 134 -12.75 -0.86 12.24
C VAL A 134 -12.45 -0.20 10.88
N GLN A 135 -12.47 1.13 10.79
CA GLN A 135 -12.12 1.82 9.53
C GLN A 135 -10.64 1.67 9.21
N GLN A 136 -9.76 1.87 10.20
CA GLN A 136 -8.33 1.60 10.05
C GLN A 136 -8.08 0.15 9.63
N LEU A 137 -8.81 -0.81 10.22
CA LEU A 137 -8.71 -2.22 9.84
C LEU A 137 -9.10 -2.43 8.37
N ARG A 138 -10.24 -1.89 7.91
CA ARG A 138 -10.69 -2.00 6.52
C ARG A 138 -9.64 -1.49 5.55
N GLU A 139 -9.06 -0.32 5.81
CA GLU A 139 -8.00 0.25 4.98
C GLU A 139 -6.76 -0.64 4.94
N GLN A 140 -6.30 -1.14 6.09
CA GLN A 140 -5.12 -2.01 6.14
C GLN A 140 -5.34 -3.32 5.37
N LEU A 141 -6.54 -3.89 5.42
CA LEU A 141 -6.87 -5.12 4.69
C LEU A 141 -7.02 -4.89 3.19
N ALA A 142 -7.66 -3.79 2.79
CA ALA A 142 -7.86 -3.44 1.39
C ALA A 142 -6.51 -3.36 0.65
N PHE A 143 -5.51 -2.77 1.31
CA PHE A 143 -4.18 -2.54 0.73
C PHE A 143 -3.16 -3.64 1.03
N ALA A 144 -3.54 -4.71 1.73
CA ALA A 144 -2.67 -5.84 1.95
C ALA A 144 -2.60 -6.74 0.71
N GLY A 145 -1.38 -7.10 0.29
CA GLY A 145 -1.18 -8.11 -0.76
C GLY A 145 -1.74 -9.47 -0.35
N ASP A 146 -1.39 -9.94 0.86
CA ASP A 146 -2.02 -11.08 1.52
C ASP A 146 -2.86 -10.58 2.71
N TRP A 147 -4.13 -10.33 2.43
CA TRP A 147 -5.06 -9.79 3.43
C TRP A 147 -5.47 -10.82 4.48
N HIS A 148 -5.41 -12.13 4.18
CA HIS A 148 -5.62 -13.19 5.17
C HIS A 148 -4.54 -13.14 6.23
N ALA A 149 -3.26 -13.10 5.83
CA ALA A 149 -2.15 -12.94 6.74
C ALA A 149 -2.20 -11.61 7.50
N ALA A 150 -2.60 -10.53 6.82
CA ALA A 150 -2.77 -9.23 7.46
C ALA A 150 -3.84 -9.24 8.56
N LEU A 151 -5.02 -9.84 8.31
CA LEU A 151 -6.08 -9.94 9.32
C LEU A 151 -5.60 -10.70 10.56
N LEU A 152 -4.93 -11.83 10.38
CA LEU A 152 -4.40 -12.63 11.51
C LEU A 152 -3.36 -11.83 12.30
N SER A 153 -2.45 -11.14 11.60
CA SER A 153 -1.43 -10.32 12.25
C SER A 153 -2.04 -9.14 13.00
N LEU A 154 -3.02 -8.44 12.42
CA LEU A 154 -3.73 -7.32 13.06
C LEU A 154 -4.60 -7.79 14.23
N GLY A 155 -5.16 -9.00 14.15
CA GLY A 155 -5.81 -9.66 15.29
C GLY A 155 -4.92 -9.76 16.52
N LEU A 156 -3.65 -10.13 16.31
CA LEU A 156 -2.69 -10.36 17.40
C LEU A 156 -1.91 -9.10 17.81
N LYS A 157 -1.61 -8.22 16.84
CA LYS A 157 -0.65 -7.11 16.99
C LYS A 157 -1.21 -5.74 16.59
N GLY A 158 -2.51 -5.62 16.36
CA GLY A 158 -3.15 -4.39 15.91
C GLY A 158 -3.23 -3.27 16.96
N ARG A 159 -3.01 -3.58 18.25
CA ARG A 159 -3.18 -2.61 19.36
C ARG A 159 -2.42 -1.30 19.18
N PRO A 160 -1.13 -1.28 18.78
CA PRO A 160 -0.39 -0.03 18.55
C PRO A 160 -0.97 0.82 17.40
N MET A 161 -1.79 0.22 16.53
CA MET A 161 -2.48 0.89 15.41
C MET A 161 -3.92 1.26 15.76
N GLY A 162 -4.32 1.17 17.04
CA GLY A 162 -5.70 1.42 17.47
C GLY A 162 -6.70 0.33 17.06
N ILE A 163 -6.23 -0.82 16.57
CA ILE A 163 -7.09 -1.93 16.16
C ILE A 163 -7.17 -2.96 17.28
N ARG A 164 -8.38 -3.23 17.79
CA ARG A 164 -8.59 -4.25 18.82
C ARG A 164 -9.85 -5.05 18.55
N PHE A 165 -9.71 -6.37 18.60
CA PHE A 165 -10.83 -7.29 18.59
C PHE A 165 -11.20 -7.57 20.04
N LEU A 166 -12.41 -7.19 20.41
CA LEU A 166 -12.95 -7.35 21.74
C LEU A 166 -14.06 -8.40 21.64
N ALA A 167 -13.73 -9.64 21.99
CA ALA A 167 -14.76 -10.62 22.29
C ALA A 167 -15.34 -10.22 23.66
N GLY A 168 -16.30 -9.30 23.67
CA GLY A 168 -17.22 -9.22 24.81
C GLY A 168 -17.77 -10.63 25.08
N GLY A 169 -18.13 -10.95 26.33
CA GLY A 169 -18.59 -12.30 26.73
C GLY A 169 -19.84 -12.84 26.00
N VAL A 170 -20.29 -12.16 24.94
CA VAL A 170 -21.49 -12.39 24.13
C VAL A 170 -21.13 -12.79 22.67
N ALA A 171 -19.87 -12.69 22.23
CA ALA A 171 -19.50 -12.98 20.85
C ALA A 171 -19.66 -14.47 20.50
N ASP A 172 -20.49 -14.78 19.50
CA ASP A 172 -20.71 -16.16 19.07
C ASP A 172 -19.58 -16.60 18.12
N ARG A 173 -18.75 -17.52 18.62
CA ARG A 173 -17.60 -18.06 17.88
C ARG A 173 -18.03 -18.92 16.69
N GLY A 174 -19.24 -19.47 16.67
CA GLY A 174 -19.76 -20.29 15.58
C GLY A 174 -19.92 -19.51 14.27
N PRO A 175 -20.72 -18.44 14.24
CA PRO A 175 -20.87 -17.53 13.11
C PRO A 175 -19.55 -16.91 12.67
N ILE A 176 -18.68 -16.47 13.59
CA ILE A 176 -17.35 -15.92 13.24
C ILE A 176 -16.52 -16.96 12.48
N LYS A 177 -16.51 -18.22 12.94
CA LYS A 177 -15.81 -19.31 12.27
C LYS A 177 -16.38 -19.57 10.86
N GLN A 178 -17.69 -19.50 10.71
CA GLN A 178 -18.35 -19.68 9.41
C GLN A 178 -18.00 -18.53 8.45
N ALA A 179 -18.02 -17.29 8.93
CA ALA A 179 -17.64 -16.11 8.16
C ALA A 179 -16.19 -16.22 7.65
N LEU A 180 -15.25 -16.59 8.53
CA LEU A 180 -13.86 -16.85 8.16
C LEU A 180 -13.74 -17.93 7.07
N SER A 181 -14.48 -19.03 7.20
CA SER A 181 -14.46 -20.10 6.19
C SER A 181 -15.00 -19.64 4.83
N LYS A 182 -16.09 -18.84 4.80
CA LYS A 182 -16.64 -18.27 3.55
C LYS A 182 -15.64 -17.34 2.89
N ALA A 183 -14.88 -16.60 3.69
CA ALA A 183 -13.88 -15.66 3.21
C ALA A 183 -12.54 -16.34 2.81
N GLY A 184 -12.48 -17.67 2.80
CA GLY A 184 -11.34 -18.44 2.31
C GLY A 184 -10.26 -18.74 3.35
N PHE A 185 -10.48 -18.48 4.64
CA PHE A 185 -9.54 -18.88 5.68
C PHE A 185 -9.53 -20.40 5.85
N THR A 186 -8.32 -20.96 5.96
CA THR A 186 -8.13 -22.38 6.31
C THR A 186 -8.58 -22.64 7.75
N ARG A 187 -8.88 -23.91 8.06
CA ARG A 187 -9.25 -24.32 9.42
C ARG A 187 -8.21 -23.92 10.47
N ALA A 188 -6.92 -24.01 10.13
CA ALA A 188 -5.83 -23.63 11.02
C ALA A 188 -5.80 -22.11 11.27
N GLN A 189 -5.97 -21.30 10.22
CA GLN A 189 -6.03 -19.85 10.35
C GLN A 189 -7.25 -19.40 11.17
N SER A 190 -8.42 -19.99 10.92
CA SER A 190 -9.63 -19.67 11.70
C SER A 190 -9.46 -20.03 13.17
N ALA A 191 -8.85 -21.17 13.48
CA ALA A 191 -8.57 -21.56 14.87
C ALA A 191 -7.57 -20.59 15.53
N SER A 192 -6.53 -20.17 14.82
CA SER A 192 -5.55 -19.20 15.31
C SER A 192 -6.18 -17.83 15.61
N PHE A 193 -7.07 -17.35 14.73
CA PHE A 193 -7.79 -16.09 14.95
C PHE A 193 -8.67 -16.17 16.19
N LEU A 194 -9.49 -17.22 16.29
CA LEU A 194 -10.43 -17.43 17.40
C LEU A 194 -9.74 -17.66 18.75
N ALA A 195 -8.48 -18.11 18.75
CA ALA A 195 -7.68 -18.23 19.98
C ALA A 195 -7.10 -16.88 20.44
N GLY A 196 -6.98 -15.91 19.52
CA GLY A 196 -6.44 -14.57 19.80
C GLY A 196 -7.48 -13.54 20.21
N ILE A 197 -8.77 -13.87 20.11
CA ILE A 197 -9.92 -13.07 20.54
C ILE A 197 -10.64 -13.78 21.69
#